data_AF-A0A2E7AM58-F1
#
_entry.id   AF-A0A2E7AM58-F1
#
_cell.length_a   1.000
_cell.length_b   1.000
_cell.length_c   1.000
_cell.angle_alpha   90.00
_cell.angle_beta   90.00
_cell.angle_gamma   90.00
#
_symmetry.space_group_name_H-M   'P 1'
#
loop_
_entity.id
_entity.type
_entity.pdbx_description
1 polymer ?
#
loop_
_entity_poly.entity_id
_entity_poly.type
_entity_poly.pdbx_seq_one_letter_code
_entity_poly.pdbx_strand_id
1 'polypeptide(L)'
;METGYYSGRIEFKWIREQFANATGYLIEHLDGFRTTMLLVNIRDFTYAGLRADNNEIISTQMYLPMPTHGSSTADFFHPLCRHIEDCVLTGKVPYPAERTLLTSGMVIAGVNSLHRGGVRIETPEMDIAYQVGKESTYWRD
;
A
#
# COMPACT_ATOMS: atom_id res chain seq x y z
N MET A 1 5.44 32.08 -2.57
CA MET A 1 5.04 30.82 -1.90
C MET A 1 3.59 31.00 -1.48
N GLU A 2 2.61 30.51 -2.24
CA GLU A 2 1.22 30.96 -2.05
C GLU A 2 0.17 29.85 -1.91
N THR A 3 0.54 28.57 -2.00
CA THR A 3 -0.40 27.45 -1.77
C THR A 3 0.14 26.32 -0.90
N GLY A 4 1.44 26.35 -0.52
CA GLY A 4 2.07 25.25 0.22
C GLY A 4 2.28 23.97 -0.60
N TYR A 5 1.84 23.91 -1.86
CA TYR A 5 2.02 22.77 -2.75
C TYR A 5 3.15 23.01 -3.75
N TYR A 6 3.97 21.99 -3.97
CA TYR A 6 4.98 22.00 -5.03
C TYR A 6 4.28 21.90 -6.40
N SER A 7 4.45 22.94 -7.24
CA SER A 7 3.87 23.02 -8.58
C SER A 7 4.85 22.68 -9.70
N GLY A 8 6.10 22.35 -9.36
CA GLY A 8 7.10 21.91 -10.33
C GLY A 8 6.88 20.46 -10.77
N ARG A 9 7.59 20.05 -11.81
CA ARG A 9 7.63 18.65 -12.22
C ARG A 9 8.37 17.83 -11.16
N ILE A 10 7.75 16.75 -10.68
CA ILE A 10 8.41 15.83 -9.74
C ILE A 10 9.49 15.06 -10.51
N GLU A 11 10.75 15.38 -10.21
CA GLU A 11 11.92 14.69 -10.75
C GLU A 11 12.62 13.87 -9.68
N PHE A 12 13.33 12.81 -10.08
CA PHE A 12 14.03 11.94 -9.14
C PHE A 12 15.10 12.68 -8.33
N LYS A 13 15.75 13.68 -8.94
CA LYS A 13 16.67 14.58 -8.23
C LYS A 13 15.97 15.34 -7.11
N TRP A 14 14.81 15.92 -7.40
CA TRP A 14 14.00 16.63 -6.40
C TRP A 14 13.57 15.70 -5.27
N ILE A 15 13.10 14.48 -5.58
CA ILE A 15 12.73 13.48 -4.55
C ILE A 15 13.92 13.21 -3.62
N ARG A 16 15.13 13.01 -4.16
CA ARG A 16 16.34 12.77 -3.34
C ARG A 16 16.71 13.95 -2.47
N GLU A 17 16.56 15.17 -2.98
CA GLU A 17 16.85 16.40 -2.23
C GLU A 17 15.85 16.64 -1.10
N GLN A 18 14.55 16.40 -1.35
CA GLN A 18 13.50 16.62 -0.35
C GLN A 18 13.38 15.47 0.65
N PHE A 19 13.66 14.24 0.22
CA PHE A 19 13.48 13.03 1.02
C PHE A 19 14.79 12.26 1.15
N ALA A 20 15.83 12.91 1.68
CA ALA A 20 17.16 12.32 1.83
C ALA A 20 17.20 11.01 2.65
N ASN A 21 16.23 10.82 3.56
CA ASN A 21 16.11 9.64 4.40
C ASN A 21 14.93 8.72 3.98
N ALA A 22 14.49 8.81 2.72
CA ALA A 22 13.43 7.95 2.20
C ALA A 22 13.83 6.48 2.27
N THR A 23 12.88 5.63 2.67
CA THR A 23 13.01 4.17 2.50
C THR A 23 12.20 3.73 1.29
N GLY A 24 12.77 2.87 0.45
CA GLY A 24 12.10 2.35 -0.73
C GLY A 24 12.20 0.84 -0.84
N TYR A 25 11.11 0.18 -1.21
CA TYR A 25 11.11 -1.21 -1.65
C TYR A 25 10.77 -1.29 -3.13
N LEU A 26 11.63 -1.96 -3.88
CA LEU A 26 11.41 -2.32 -5.29
C LEU A 26 11.09 -3.81 -5.34
N ILE A 27 9.93 -4.15 -5.89
CA ILE A 27 9.40 -5.51 -5.86
C ILE A 27 9.08 -5.92 -7.29
N GLU A 28 9.63 -7.06 -7.70
CA GLU A 28 9.30 -7.75 -8.94
C GLU A 28 8.40 -8.94 -8.59
N HIS A 29 7.24 -9.01 -9.23
CA HIS A 29 6.27 -10.09 -9.06
C HIS A 29 6.53 -11.16 -10.13
N LEU A 30 6.14 -12.41 -9.85
CA LEU A 30 6.37 -13.54 -10.75
C LEU A 30 5.64 -13.41 -12.09
N ASP A 31 4.57 -12.63 -12.15
CA ASP A 31 3.80 -12.30 -13.36
C ASP A 31 4.37 -11.11 -14.16
N GLY A 32 5.51 -10.57 -13.74
CA GLY A 32 6.15 -9.41 -14.35
C GLY A 32 5.60 -8.07 -13.89
N PHE A 33 4.59 -8.04 -13.01
CA PHE A 33 4.17 -6.80 -12.37
C PHE A 33 5.30 -6.24 -11.50
N ARG A 34 5.40 -4.92 -11.44
CA ARG A 34 6.44 -4.22 -10.68
C ARG A 34 5.80 -3.23 -9.74
N THR A 35 6.14 -3.30 -8.47
CA THR A 35 5.68 -2.34 -7.47
C THR A 35 6.84 -1.61 -6.83
N THR A 36 6.59 -0.36 -6.46
CA THR A 36 7.51 0.47 -5.70
C THR A 36 6.74 1.04 -4.53
N MET A 37 7.25 0.81 -3.31
CA MET A 37 6.74 1.45 -2.10
C MET A 37 7.77 2.44 -1.61
N LEU A 38 7.37 3.69 -1.40
CA LEU A 38 8.22 4.75 -0.85
C LEU A 38 7.65 5.21 0.48
N LEU A 39 8.47 5.10 1.53
CA LEU A 39 8.22 5.73 2.82
C LEU A 39 8.94 7.07 2.81
N VAL A 40 8.17 8.11 2.51
CA VAL A 40 8.61 9.50 2.46
C VAL A 40 7.75 10.33 3.40
N ASN A 41 8.30 11.46 3.88
CA ASN A 41 7.59 12.34 4.82
C ASN A 41 6.59 13.23 4.08
N ILE A 42 5.51 12.62 3.58
CA ILE A 42 4.34 13.29 3.00
C ILE A 42 3.14 13.13 3.95
N ARG A 43 2.16 14.03 3.83
CA ARG A 43 1.01 14.10 4.75
C ARG A 43 0.01 12.94 4.60
N ASP A 44 -0.14 12.41 3.40
CA ASP A 44 -1.18 11.45 3.04
C ASP A 44 -0.61 10.19 2.37
N PHE A 45 -1.41 9.14 2.32
CA PHE A 45 -1.08 7.94 1.55
C PHE A 45 -1.47 8.15 0.10
N THR A 46 -0.57 7.85 -0.82
CA THR A 46 -0.78 8.04 -2.25
C THR A 46 -0.46 6.75 -3.00
N TYR A 47 -1.18 6.54 -4.09
CA TYR A 47 -0.95 5.45 -5.03
C TYR A 47 -0.96 6.03 -6.44
N ALA A 48 -0.06 5.52 -7.28
CA ALA A 48 -0.14 5.66 -8.71
C ALA A 48 0.23 4.32 -9.36
N GLY A 49 -0.49 3.92 -10.38
CA GLY A 49 -0.28 2.68 -11.11
C GLY A 49 -0.51 2.86 -12.60
N LEU A 50 0.39 2.29 -13.40
CA LEU A 50 0.21 2.18 -14.83
C LEU A 50 -0.62 0.93 -15.13
N ARG A 51 -1.74 1.11 -15.81
CA ARG A 51 -2.57 0.02 -16.26
C ARG A 51 -1.97 -0.67 -17.48
N ALA A 52 -1.88 -1.99 -17.44
CA ALA A 52 -1.34 -2.78 -18.54
C ALA A 52 -2.28 -2.87 -19.76
N ASP A 53 -3.59 -2.71 -19.56
CA ASP A 53 -4.60 -2.90 -20.62
C ASP A 53 -4.74 -1.67 -21.54
N ASN A 54 -4.51 -0.47 -21.02
CA ASN A 54 -4.68 0.76 -21.80
C ASN A 54 -3.57 1.82 -21.63
N ASN A 55 -2.51 1.52 -20.89
CA ASN A 55 -1.41 2.45 -20.59
C ASN A 55 -1.83 3.75 -19.87
N GLU A 56 -3.02 3.79 -19.26
CA GLU A 56 -3.42 4.92 -18.43
C GLU A 56 -2.79 4.83 -17.05
N ILE A 57 -2.44 5.99 -16.50
CA ILE A 57 -2.03 6.12 -15.11
C ILE A 57 -3.29 6.37 -14.27
N ILE A 58 -3.58 5.47 -13.34
CA ILE A 58 -4.54 5.74 -12.26
C ILE A 58 -3.75 6.22 -11.05
N SER A 59 -4.22 7.29 -10.43
CA SER A 59 -3.70 7.76 -9.15
C SER A 59 -4.80 8.02 -8.15
N THR A 60 -4.52 7.77 -6.88
CA THR A 60 -5.43 8.10 -5.77
C THR A 60 -4.64 8.65 -4.59
N GLN A 61 -5.17 9.69 -3.95
CA GLN A 61 -4.74 10.15 -2.64
C GLN A 61 -5.77 9.69 -1.63
N MET A 62 -5.34 8.91 -0.65
CA MET A 62 -6.17 8.51 0.47
C MET A 62 -6.14 9.64 1.49
N TYR A 63 -7.17 10.48 1.47
CA TYR A 63 -7.34 11.57 2.41
C TYR A 63 -7.84 11.04 3.75
N LEU A 64 -7.03 11.17 4.80
CA LEU A 64 -7.44 10.83 6.16
C LEU A 64 -7.96 12.08 6.89
N PRO A 65 -9.20 12.07 7.40
CA PRO A 65 -9.75 13.14 8.22
C PRO A 65 -9.04 13.22 9.59
N MET A 66 -7.85 13.82 9.64
CA MET A 66 -7.13 14.06 10.89
C MET A 66 -7.81 15.19 11.68
N PRO A 67 -8.04 15.01 13.00
CA PRO A 67 -8.87 15.89 13.85
C PRO A 67 -8.21 17.25 14.15
N THR A 68 -8.04 18.05 13.10
CA THR A 68 -7.57 19.45 13.20
C THR A 68 -8.63 20.44 12.74
N HIS A 69 -9.55 20.03 11.85
CA HIS A 69 -10.61 20.89 11.33
C HIS A 69 -11.87 20.08 11.00
N GLY A 70 -12.90 20.15 11.85
CA GLY A 70 -14.29 19.76 11.51
C GLY A 70 -14.50 18.32 11.03
N SER A 71 -13.58 17.41 11.32
CA SER A 71 -13.57 16.07 10.74
C SER A 71 -14.05 15.04 11.77
N SER A 72 -14.95 14.13 11.37
CA SER A 72 -15.31 12.97 12.18
C SER A 72 -14.08 12.08 12.36
N THR A 73 -13.96 11.42 13.52
CA THR A 73 -12.95 10.37 13.70
C THR A 73 -13.14 9.30 12.64
N ALA A 74 -12.06 8.88 11.98
CA ALA A 74 -12.12 7.78 11.04
C ALA A 74 -12.54 6.49 11.77
N ASP A 75 -13.56 5.82 11.26
CA ASP A 75 -14.10 4.61 11.87
C ASP A 75 -13.43 3.35 11.29
N PHE A 76 -12.29 3.00 11.86
CA PHE A 76 -11.56 1.80 11.46
C PHE A 76 -11.97 0.56 12.24
N PHE A 77 -12.47 0.73 13.47
CA PHE A 77 -12.62 -0.35 14.42
C PHE A 77 -13.99 -1.01 14.38
N HIS A 78 -15.08 -0.28 14.07
CA HIS A 78 -16.38 -0.95 13.93
C HIS A 78 -16.39 -1.97 12.78
N PRO A 79 -15.90 -1.64 11.57
CA PRO A 79 -15.83 -2.62 10.47
C PRO A 79 -14.92 -3.81 10.81
N LEU A 80 -13.79 -3.55 11.46
CA LEU A 80 -12.86 -4.61 11.88
C LEU A 80 -13.53 -5.58 12.88
N CYS A 81 -14.14 -5.04 13.93
CA CYS A 81 -14.84 -5.83 14.93
C CYS A 81 -15.99 -6.64 14.31
N ARG A 82 -16.74 -6.04 13.38
CA ARG A 82 -17.82 -6.73 12.67
C ARG A 82 -17.31 -7.91 11.85
N HIS A 83 -16.23 -7.72 11.10
CA HIS A 83 -15.64 -8.81 10.33
C HIS A 83 -15.06 -9.94 11.21
N ILE A 84 -14.54 -9.60 12.39
CA ILE A 84 -14.12 -10.61 13.39
C ILE A 84 -15.34 -11.39 13.89
N GLU A 85 -16.43 -10.70 14.27
CA GLU A 85 -17.68 -11.32 14.71
C GLU A 85 -18.23 -12.27 13.65
N ASP A 86 -18.37 -11.82 12.40
CA ASP A 86 -18.86 -12.63 11.28
C ASP A 86 -17.98 -13.87 11.05
N CYS A 87 -16.66 -13.73 11.17
CA CYS A 87 -15.73 -14.85 11.07
C CYS A 87 -15.92 -15.88 12.20
N VAL A 88 -16.13 -15.42 13.43
CA VAL A 88 -16.40 -16.31 14.59
C VAL A 88 -17.74 -17.04 14.43
N LEU A 89 -18.78 -16.34 13.98
CA LEU A 89 -20.12 -16.91 13.83
C LEU A 89 -20.23 -17.89 12.66
N THR A 90 -19.54 -17.62 11.55
CA THR A 90 -19.71 -18.37 10.29
C THR A 90 -18.55 -19.30 9.96
N GLY A 91 -17.39 -19.12 10.61
CA GLY A 91 -16.14 -19.79 10.26
C GLY A 91 -15.53 -19.34 8.92
N LYS A 92 -16.05 -18.28 8.29
CA LYS A 92 -15.60 -17.79 6.98
C LYS A 92 -14.77 -16.51 7.13
N VAL A 93 -13.55 -16.52 6.60
CA VAL A 93 -12.70 -15.33 6.52
C VAL A 93 -13.13 -14.42 5.35
N PRO A 94 -13.16 -13.09 5.53
CA PRO A 94 -13.65 -12.15 4.52
C PRO A 94 -12.62 -11.79 3.44
N TYR A 95 -11.39 -12.31 3.55
CA TYR A 95 -10.30 -12.06 2.60
C TYR A 95 -9.49 -13.35 2.37
N PRO A 96 -8.79 -13.47 1.23
CA PRO A 96 -7.89 -14.59 0.96
C PRO A 96 -6.66 -14.52 1.86
N ALA A 97 -6.42 -15.55 2.67
CA ALA A 97 -5.31 -15.57 3.63
C ALA A 97 -3.94 -15.48 2.95
N GLU A 98 -3.84 -15.97 1.72
CA GLU A 98 -2.67 -15.88 0.85
C GLU A 98 -2.24 -14.42 0.61
N ARG A 99 -3.19 -13.47 0.54
CA ARG A 99 -2.86 -12.04 0.43
C ARG A 99 -2.08 -11.55 1.65
N THR A 100 -2.47 -11.98 2.86
CA THR A 100 -1.75 -11.63 4.09
C THR A 100 -0.36 -12.24 4.10
N LEU A 101 -0.22 -13.49 3.64
CA LEU A 101 1.07 -14.16 3.52
C LEU A 101 2.01 -13.40 2.58
N LEU A 102 1.54 -13.06 1.37
CA LEU A 102 2.32 -12.32 0.38
C LEU A 102 2.71 -10.93 0.86
N THR A 103 1.76 -10.18 1.42
CA THR A 103 2.04 -8.81 1.92
C THR A 103 3.01 -8.80 3.10
N SER A 104 2.87 -9.75 4.03
CA SER A 104 3.81 -9.89 5.15
C SER A 104 5.20 -10.34 4.66
N GLY A 105 5.25 -11.31 3.75
CA GLY A 105 6.50 -11.81 3.18
C GLY A 105 7.24 -10.75 2.37
N MET A 106 6.54 -9.91 1.60
CA MET A 106 7.13 -8.75 0.91
C MET A 106 7.76 -7.76 1.91
N VAL A 107 7.10 -7.46 3.03
CA VAL A 107 7.66 -6.59 4.07
C VAL A 107 8.89 -7.22 4.73
N ILE A 108 8.80 -8.51 5.09
CA ILE A 108 9.92 -9.25 5.71
C ILE A 108 11.14 -9.27 4.77
N ALA A 109 10.93 -9.59 3.49
CA ALA A 109 11.98 -9.59 2.47
C ALA A 109 12.58 -8.20 2.27
N GLY A 110 11.75 -7.15 2.25
CA GLY A 110 12.20 -5.75 2.16
C GLY A 110 13.06 -5.33 3.35
N VAL A 111 12.64 -5.64 4.57
CA VAL A 111 13.43 -5.35 5.79
C VAL A 111 14.75 -6.12 5.79
N ASN A 112 14.73 -7.41 5.41
CA ASN A 112 15.94 -8.22 5.27
C ASN A 112 16.89 -7.69 4.19
N SER A 113 16.35 -7.20 3.08
CA SER A 113 17.11 -6.54 2.02
C SER A 113 17.84 -5.32 2.58
N LEU A 114 17.13 -4.42 3.26
CA LEU A 114 17.71 -3.22 3.87
C LEU A 114 18.79 -3.56 4.90
N HIS A 115 18.53 -4.53 5.78
CA HIS A 115 19.50 -4.99 6.76
C HIS A 115 20.81 -5.47 6.12
N ARG A 116 20.72 -6.08 4.93
CA ARG A 116 21.85 -6.59 4.15
C ARG A 116 22.43 -5.57 3.15
N GLY A 117 22.10 -4.28 3.28
CA GLY A 117 22.62 -3.22 2.42
C GLY A 117 21.88 -3.05 1.09
N GLY A 118 20.60 -3.42 1.03
CA GLY A 118 19.75 -3.25 -0.16
C GLY A 118 19.94 -4.31 -1.23
N VAL A 119 20.41 -5.51 -0.87
CA VAL A 119 20.57 -6.61 -1.81
C VAL A 119 19.22 -7.23 -2.18
N ARG A 120 19.12 -7.78 -3.38
CA ARG A 120 17.94 -8.56 -3.81
C ARG A 120 17.76 -9.79 -2.90
N ILE A 121 16.52 -10.03 -2.49
CA ILE A 121 16.12 -11.21 -1.72
C ILE A 121 15.16 -12.02 -2.59
N GLU A 122 15.59 -13.20 -3.02
CA GLU A 122 14.70 -14.17 -3.66
C GLU A 122 13.74 -14.75 -2.62
N THR A 123 12.50 -15.00 -3.04
CA THR A 123 11.42 -15.45 -2.16
C THR A 123 10.65 -16.61 -2.80
N PRO A 124 11.32 -17.73 -3.12
CA PRO A 124 10.69 -18.88 -3.80
C PRO A 124 9.52 -19.48 -3.02
N GLU A 125 9.51 -19.33 -1.69
CA GLU A 125 8.41 -19.73 -0.80
C GLU A 125 7.14 -18.89 -0.99
N MET A 126 7.21 -17.77 -1.70
CA MET A 126 6.08 -16.89 -2.02
C MET A 126 5.50 -17.12 -3.42
N ASP A 127 5.79 -18.25 -4.07
CA ASP A 127 5.10 -18.68 -5.30
C ASP A 127 3.65 -19.11 -5.00
N ILE A 128 2.82 -18.13 -4.68
CA ILE A 128 1.45 -18.29 -4.22
C ILE A 128 0.56 -17.30 -4.98
N ALA A 129 -0.47 -17.82 -5.61
CA ALA A 129 -1.51 -17.02 -6.25
C ALA A 129 -2.73 -16.91 -5.35
N TYR A 130 -3.44 -15.78 -5.43
CA TYR A 130 -4.73 -15.61 -4.78
C TYR A 130 -5.72 -14.93 -5.72
N GLN A 131 -7.01 -15.11 -5.43
CA GLN A 131 -8.11 -14.47 -6.12
C GLN A 131 -8.93 -13.68 -5.10
N VAL A 132 -9.35 -12.49 -5.48
CA VAL A 132 -10.30 -11.69 -4.67
C VAL A 132 -11.71 -11.90 -5.19
N GLY A 133 -12.69 -11.83 -4.28
CA GLY A 133 -14.10 -11.84 -4.65
C GLY A 133 -14.47 -10.60 -5.48
N LYS A 134 -15.60 -10.68 -6.19
CA LYS A 134 -16.13 -9.54 -6.98
C LYS A 134 -16.64 -8.40 -6.11
N GLU A 135 -17.02 -8.72 -4.87
CA GLU A 135 -17.60 -7.76 -3.94
C GLU A 135 -16.51 -6.93 -3.26
N SER A 136 -16.78 -5.64 -3.10
CA SER A 136 -15.94 -4.75 -2.31
C SER A 136 -16.13 -5.04 -0.82
N THR A 137 -15.03 -5.13 -0.08
CA THR A 137 -15.04 -5.19 1.39
C THR A 137 -15.14 -3.81 2.03
N TYR A 138 -15.45 -2.76 1.26
CA TYR A 138 -15.69 -1.42 1.78
C TYR A 138 -16.94 -1.42 2.66
N TRP A 139 -16.78 -0.88 3.87
CA TRP A 139 -17.87 -0.75 4.84
C TRP A 139 -18.88 0.31 4.39
N ARG A 140 -20.17 -0.05 4.36
CA ARG A 140 -21.24 0.80 3.81
C ARG A 140 -22.27 1.32 4.82
N ASP A 141 -22.31 0.78 6.04
CA ASP A 141 -23.46 0.96 6.95
C ASP A 141 -23.09 1.58 8.32
#